data_AF-A0A974SM48-F1
#
_entry.id   AF-A0A974SM48-F1
#
_cell.length_a   1.000
_cell.length_b   1.000
_cell.length_c   1.000
_cell.angle_alpha   90.00
_cell.angle_beta   90.00
_cell.angle_gamma   90.00
#
_symmetry.space_group_name_H-M   'P 1'
#
loop_
_entity.id
_entity.type
_entity.pdbx_description
1 polymer ?
#
loop_
_entity_poly.entity_id
_entity_poly.type
_entity_poly.pdbx_seq_one_letter_code
_entity_poly.pdbx_strand_id
1 'polypeptide(L)'
;MEEETENPLLPEPAEPDPLTPKRRALVDAMVWRGLKLTDAAVEAGMTERNARMCAQDPSFRAALNREMAAFKASHRPRNVHRLAELRDQDEAKGAAVQAIRLLEDMAEAADAEKTTTVKPGIVVIIRREHLPQPAAPEGAKIVFCDPEDEAG
;
A
#
# COMPACT_ATOMS: atom_id res chain seq x y z
N MET A 1 3.66 9.94 51.24
CA MET A 1 2.95 10.35 50.02
C MET A 1 3.80 9.81 48.90
N GLU A 2 3.43 8.62 48.44
CA GLU A 2 4.15 7.90 47.39
C GLU A 2 3.77 8.57 46.06
N GLU A 3 4.78 9.04 45.34
CA GLU A 3 4.63 9.57 43.99
C GLU A 3 4.28 8.41 43.07
N GLU A 4 3.05 8.41 42.54
CA GLU A 4 2.65 7.51 41.46
C GLU A 4 3.51 7.80 40.24
N THR A 5 4.45 6.89 39.95
CA THR A 5 5.22 6.88 38.72
C THR A 5 4.28 6.59 37.55
N GLU A 6 3.89 7.65 36.86
CA GLU A 6 3.28 7.63 35.54
C GLU A 6 4.20 6.81 34.61
N ASN A 7 3.73 5.64 34.16
CA ASN A 7 4.49 4.69 33.35
C ASN A 7 4.23 4.98 31.86
N PRO A 8 5.13 5.65 31.11
CA PRO A 8 4.85 6.14 29.77
C PRO A 8 5.37 5.17 28.69
N LEU A 9 5.09 3.87 28.82
CA LEU A 9 5.72 2.85 27.98
C LEU A 9 4.77 1.83 27.35
N LEU A 10 3.46 2.11 27.28
CA LEU A 10 2.59 1.27 26.46
C LEU A 10 2.49 1.86 25.05
N PRO A 11 3.01 1.15 24.01
CA PRO A 11 2.82 1.58 22.63
C PRO A 11 1.33 1.62 22.33
N GLU A 12 0.89 2.67 21.64
CA GLU A 12 -0.51 2.85 21.24
C GLU A 12 -1.02 1.59 20.52
N PRO A 13 -2.28 1.20 20.74
CA PRO A 13 -2.83 0.01 20.12
C PRO A 13 -2.73 0.16 18.60
N ALA A 14 -2.00 -0.77 17.97
CA ALA A 14 -1.87 -0.83 16.53
C ALA A 14 -3.25 -0.76 15.88
N GLU A 15 -3.42 0.16 14.93
CA GLU A 15 -4.69 0.32 14.21
C GLU A 15 -5.17 -1.05 13.72
N PRO A 16 -6.46 -1.39 13.95
CA PRO A 16 -6.98 -2.69 13.57
C PRO A 16 -6.75 -2.87 12.08
N ASP A 17 -6.15 -4.01 11.73
CA ASP A 17 -5.87 -4.32 10.34
C ASP A 17 -7.17 -4.24 9.53
N PRO A 18 -7.22 -3.46 8.43
CA PRO A 18 -8.45 -3.25 7.68
C PRO A 18 -8.97 -4.52 6.98
N LEU A 19 -8.25 -5.64 7.07
CA LEU A 19 -8.61 -6.89 6.43
C LEU A 19 -9.21 -7.86 7.44
N THR A 20 -10.29 -8.49 7.01
CA THR A 20 -10.81 -9.68 7.69
C THR A 20 -9.76 -10.79 7.74
N PRO A 21 -9.74 -11.65 8.77
CA PRO A 21 -8.77 -12.74 8.89
C PRO A 21 -8.66 -13.65 7.66
N LYS A 22 -9.78 -13.94 6.99
CA LYS A 22 -9.79 -14.75 5.75
C LYS A 22 -9.06 -14.09 4.59
N ARG A 23 -9.20 -12.76 4.45
CA ARG A 23 -8.48 -12.01 3.41
C ARG A 23 -6.98 -11.95 3.69
N ARG A 24 -6.59 -11.83 4.97
CA ARG A 24 -5.18 -11.94 5.36
C ARG A 24 -4.61 -13.33 5.05
N ALA A 25 -5.31 -14.39 5.44
CA ALA A 25 -4.91 -15.76 5.09
C ALA A 25 -4.75 -15.99 3.58
N LEU A 26 -5.62 -15.38 2.76
CA LEU A 26 -5.48 -15.42 1.30
C LEU A 26 -4.20 -14.74 0.82
N VAL A 27 -3.89 -13.54 1.34
CA VAL A 27 -2.63 -12.84 1.01
C VAL A 27 -1.43 -13.67 1.43
N ASP A 28 -1.45 -14.24 2.63
CA ASP A 28 -0.34 -15.03 3.16
C ASP A 28 -0.08 -16.28 2.31
N ALA A 29 -1.13 -16.99 1.93
CA ALA A 29 -1.07 -18.14 1.03
C ALA A 29 -0.49 -17.77 -0.35
N MET A 30 -0.87 -16.62 -0.89
CA MET A 30 -0.36 -16.16 -2.19
C MET A 30 1.10 -15.72 -2.13
N VAL A 31 1.50 -14.96 -1.10
CA VAL A 31 2.83 -14.34 -1.03
C VAL A 31 3.86 -15.30 -0.44
N TRP A 32 3.58 -15.86 0.73
CA TRP A 32 4.57 -16.64 1.49
C TRP A 32 4.62 -18.10 1.07
N ARG A 33 3.49 -18.66 0.60
CA ARG A 33 3.45 -20.03 0.07
C ARG A 33 3.53 -20.10 -1.45
N GLY A 34 3.36 -18.97 -2.15
CA GLY A 34 3.43 -18.91 -3.61
C GLY A 34 2.25 -19.59 -4.31
N LEU A 35 1.11 -19.76 -3.64
CA LEU A 35 -0.05 -20.42 -4.21
C LEU A 35 -0.75 -19.54 -5.25
N LYS A 36 -1.34 -20.19 -6.27
CA LYS A 36 -2.24 -19.52 -7.20
C LYS A 36 -3.50 -19.06 -6.48
N LEU A 37 -4.16 -18.03 -7.01
CA LEU A 37 -5.37 -17.45 -6.39
C LEU A 37 -6.46 -18.49 -6.08
N THR A 38 -6.63 -19.48 -6.96
CA THR A 38 -7.60 -20.58 -6.77
C THR A 38 -7.27 -21.43 -5.56
N ASP A 39 -6.01 -21.84 -5.43
CA ASP A 39 -5.55 -22.77 -4.39
C ASP A 39 -5.45 -22.03 -3.05
N ALA A 40 -5.00 -20.78 -3.09
CA ALA A 40 -5.00 -19.88 -1.94
C ALA A 40 -6.43 -19.60 -1.44
N ALA A 41 -7.43 -19.54 -2.33
CA ALA A 41 -8.83 -19.38 -1.93
C ALA A 41 -9.35 -20.59 -1.16
N VAL A 42 -9.02 -21.81 -1.64
CA VAL A 42 -9.37 -23.06 -0.95
C VAL A 42 -8.71 -23.09 0.43
N GLU A 43 -7.43 -22.75 0.51
CA GLU A 43 -6.68 -22.72 1.76
C GLU A 43 -7.25 -21.70 2.76
N ALA A 44 -7.64 -20.52 2.28
CA ALA A 44 -8.26 -19.47 3.10
C ALA A 44 -9.75 -19.73 3.42
N GLY A 45 -10.30 -20.87 3.00
CA GLY A 45 -11.69 -21.24 3.27
C GLY A 45 -12.71 -20.30 2.59
N MET A 46 -12.45 -19.92 1.34
CA MET A 46 -13.32 -19.09 0.52
C MET A 46 -13.51 -19.66 -0.89
N THR A 47 -14.58 -19.24 -1.57
CA THR A 47 -14.81 -19.60 -2.97
C THR A 47 -13.89 -18.80 -3.90
N GLU A 48 -13.55 -19.36 -5.05
CA GLU A 48 -12.74 -18.68 -6.06
C GLU A 48 -13.38 -17.33 -6.49
N ARG A 49 -14.71 -17.30 -6.65
CA ARG A 49 -15.44 -16.07 -7.00
C ARG A 49 -15.19 -14.98 -5.95
N ASN A 50 -15.25 -15.32 -4.67
CA ASN A 50 -15.01 -14.37 -3.58
C ASN A 50 -13.55 -13.90 -3.56
N ALA A 51 -12.59 -14.79 -3.82
CA ALA A 51 -11.17 -14.42 -3.92
C ALA A 51 -10.92 -13.44 -5.08
N ARG A 52 -11.54 -13.67 -6.24
CA ARG A 52 -11.48 -12.74 -7.38
C ARG A 52 -12.10 -11.38 -7.04
N MET A 53 -13.21 -11.35 -6.32
CA MET A 53 -13.82 -10.10 -5.85
C MET A 53 -12.91 -9.37 -4.84
N CYS A 54 -12.26 -10.10 -3.92
CA CYS A 54 -11.29 -9.51 -2.99
C CYS A 54 -10.11 -8.89 -3.74
N ALA A 55 -9.60 -9.55 -4.80
CA ALA A 55 -8.50 -9.03 -5.60
C ALA A 55 -8.81 -7.70 -6.34
N GLN A 56 -10.09 -7.36 -6.49
CA GLN A 56 -10.52 -6.08 -7.07
C GLN A 56 -10.57 -4.95 -6.03
N ASP A 57 -10.66 -5.27 -4.74
CA ASP A 57 -10.73 -4.30 -3.65
C ASP A 57 -9.38 -3.56 -3.47
N PRO A 58 -9.36 -2.21 -3.52
CA PRO A 58 -8.14 -1.43 -3.31
C PRO A 58 -7.43 -1.76 -1.98
N SER A 59 -8.17 -2.00 -0.90
CA SER A 59 -7.60 -2.30 0.42
C SER A 59 -6.82 -3.62 0.40
N PHE A 60 -7.39 -4.65 -0.24
CA PHE A 60 -6.74 -5.94 -0.41
C PHE A 60 -5.48 -5.83 -1.27
N ARG A 61 -5.54 -5.09 -2.39
CA ARG A 61 -4.37 -4.88 -3.27
C ARG A 61 -3.26 -4.13 -2.55
N ALA A 62 -3.60 -3.13 -1.73
CA ALA A 62 -2.61 -2.40 -0.94
C ALA A 62 -1.88 -3.34 0.04
N ALA A 63 -2.60 -4.22 0.73
CA ALA A 63 -1.97 -5.19 1.62
C ALA A 63 -1.17 -6.26 0.88
N LEU A 64 -1.67 -6.78 -0.24
CA LEU A 64 -0.93 -7.73 -1.08
C LEU A 64 0.40 -7.11 -1.54
N ASN A 65 0.39 -5.87 -2.02
CA ASN A 65 1.60 -5.17 -2.44
C ASN A 65 2.57 -4.94 -1.28
N ARG A 66 2.06 -4.61 -0.08
CA ARG A 66 2.85 -4.45 1.13
C ARG A 66 3.56 -5.76 1.51
N GLU A 67 2.82 -6.87 1.53
CA GLU A 67 3.38 -8.20 1.82
C GLU A 67 4.37 -8.63 0.74
N MET A 68 4.09 -8.39 -0.54
CA MET A 68 5.06 -8.65 -1.61
C MET A 68 6.34 -7.82 -1.46
N ALA A 69 6.24 -6.57 -0.99
CA ALA A 69 7.41 -5.75 -0.70
C ALA A 69 8.20 -6.30 0.49
N ALA A 70 7.52 -6.73 1.56
CA ALA A 70 8.15 -7.38 2.72
C ALA A 70 8.84 -8.69 2.32
N PHE A 71 8.19 -9.52 1.50
CA PHE A 71 8.76 -10.75 0.95
C PHE A 71 10.02 -10.47 0.11
N LYS A 72 9.98 -9.46 -0.76
CA LYS A 72 11.18 -9.06 -1.53
C LYS A 72 12.30 -8.59 -0.60
N ALA A 73 11.97 -7.79 0.40
CA ALA A 73 12.94 -7.29 1.37
C ALA A 73 13.58 -8.43 2.17
N SER A 74 12.79 -9.44 2.58
CA SER A 74 13.31 -10.60 3.33
C SER A 74 14.17 -11.52 2.46
N HIS A 75 13.91 -11.59 1.16
CA HIS A 75 14.73 -12.36 0.22
C HIS A 75 16.01 -11.65 -0.23
N ARG A 76 16.09 -10.31 -0.13
CA ARG A 76 17.28 -9.55 -0.58
C ARG A 76 18.60 -10.08 -0.01
N PRO A 77 18.77 -10.30 1.32
CA PRO A 77 20.01 -10.83 1.86
C PRO A 77 20.35 -12.22 1.32
N ARG A 78 19.35 -13.10 1.21
CA ARG A 78 19.53 -14.46 0.67
C ARG A 78 19.99 -14.44 -0.77
N ASN A 79 19.46 -13.52 -1.58
CA ASN A 79 19.87 -13.36 -2.97
C ASN A 79 21.33 -12.91 -3.07
N VAL A 80 21.80 -12.01 -2.19
CA VAL A 80 23.21 -11.60 -2.16
C VAL A 80 24.12 -12.77 -1.82
N HIS A 81 23.78 -13.58 -0.81
CA HIS A 81 24.53 -14.80 -0.50
C HIS A 81 24.57 -15.77 -1.68
N ARG A 82 23.42 -15.98 -2.35
CA ARG A 82 23.36 -16.87 -3.51
C ARG A 82 24.19 -16.37 -4.69
N LEU A 83 24.27 -15.06 -4.90
CA LEU A 83 25.14 -14.47 -5.92
C LEU A 83 26.62 -14.66 -5.59
N ALA A 84 27.02 -14.54 -4.32
CA ALA A 84 28.39 -14.82 -3.88
C ALA A 84 28.77 -16.28 -4.15
N GLU A 85 27.88 -17.23 -3.84
CA GLU A 85 28.09 -18.65 -4.16
C GLU A 85 28.23 -18.89 -5.67
N LEU A 86 27.40 -18.24 -6.50
CA LEU A 86 27.46 -18.38 -7.97
C LEU A 86 28.72 -17.78 -8.57
N ARG A 87 29.24 -16.69 -7.98
CA ARG A 87 30.52 -16.11 -8.35
C ARG A 87 31.67 -17.09 -8.13
N ASP A 88 31.63 -17.82 -7.03
CA ASP A 88 32.74 -18.69 -6.61
C ASP A 88 32.68 -20.09 -7.28
N GLN A 89 31.71 -20.33 -8.19
CA GLN A 89 31.59 -21.58 -8.95
C GLN A 89 32.42 -21.58 -10.24
N ASP A 90 33.18 -22.67 -10.45
CA ASP A 90 34.03 -22.83 -11.64
C ASP A 90 33.32 -23.47 -12.85
N GLU A 91 32.18 -24.14 -12.63
CA GLU A 91 31.48 -24.92 -13.67
C GLU A 91 30.83 -24.03 -14.75
N ALA A 92 30.34 -22.85 -14.35
CA ALA A 92 29.58 -21.95 -15.21
C ALA A 92 30.18 -20.54 -15.21
N LYS A 93 31.37 -20.40 -15.82
CA LYS A 93 32.12 -19.11 -15.89
C LYS A 93 31.28 -17.91 -16.34
N GLY A 94 30.34 -18.11 -17.27
CA GLY A 94 29.43 -17.06 -17.70
C GLY A 94 28.48 -16.59 -16.58
N ALA A 95 27.95 -17.52 -15.78
CA ALA A 95 27.11 -17.19 -14.63
C ALA A 95 27.93 -16.48 -13.54
N ALA A 96 29.17 -16.93 -13.30
CA ALA A 96 30.08 -16.29 -12.34
C ALA A 96 30.37 -14.83 -12.72
N VAL A 97 30.69 -14.54 -13.99
CA VAL A 97 30.93 -13.17 -14.47
C VAL A 97 29.69 -12.29 -14.30
N GLN A 98 28.50 -12.82 -14.58
CA GLN A 98 27.26 -12.05 -14.41
C GLN A 98 26.93 -11.82 -12.93
N ALA A 99 27.22 -12.77 -12.05
CA ALA A 99 27.06 -12.59 -10.61
C ALA A 99 28.00 -11.50 -10.07
N ILE A 100 29.25 -11.45 -10.53
CA ILE A 100 30.20 -10.38 -10.20
C ILE A 100 29.63 -9.02 -10.61
N ARG A 101 29.23 -8.87 -11.88
CA ARG A 101 28.68 -7.60 -12.39
C ARG A 101 27.49 -7.12 -11.56
N LEU A 102 26.55 -8.02 -11.26
CA LEU A 102 25.37 -7.67 -10.48
C LEU A 102 25.73 -7.25 -9.04
N LEU A 103 26.73 -7.90 -8.42
CA LEU A 103 27.20 -7.50 -7.09
C LEU A 103 27.87 -6.11 -7.10
N GLU A 104 28.65 -5.79 -8.13
CA GLU A 104 29.26 -4.47 -8.30
C GLU A 104 28.20 -3.38 -8.56
N ASP A 105 27.25 -3.63 -9.47
CA ASP A 105 26.15 -2.69 -9.76
C ASP A 105 25.32 -2.39 -8.50
N MET A 106 25.09 -3.40 -7.65
CA MET A 106 24.38 -3.25 -6.37
C MET A 106 25.18 -2.44 -5.36
N ALA A 107 26.51 -2.58 -5.34
CA ALA A 107 27.38 -1.79 -4.48
C ALA A 107 27.41 -0.31 -4.91
N GLU A 108 27.55 -0.05 -6.21
CA GLU A 108 27.54 1.31 -6.76
C GLU A 108 26.19 2.02 -6.51
N ALA A 109 25.07 1.31 -6.67
CA ALA A 109 23.75 1.86 -6.37
C ALA A 109 23.59 2.22 -4.89
N ALA A 110 24.16 1.44 -3.97
CA ALA A 110 24.11 1.73 -2.54
C ALA A 110 24.91 2.99 -2.16
N ASP A 111 26.00 3.27 -2.88
CA ASP A 111 26.82 4.46 -2.67
C ASP A 111 26.17 5.74 -3.26
N ALA A 112 25.39 5.60 -4.34
CA ALA A 112 24.72 6.71 -5.02
C ALA A 112 23.52 7.30 -4.23
N GLU A 113 22.88 6.53 -3.35
CA GLU A 113 21.58 6.86 -2.73
C GLU A 113 21.63 8.02 -1.70
N LYS A 114 22.79 8.66 -1.48
CA LYS A 114 22.96 9.76 -0.51
C LYS A 114 22.73 11.18 -1.05
N THR A 115 22.34 11.36 -2.30
CA THR A 115 22.07 12.70 -2.83
C THR A 115 20.57 12.99 -2.92
N THR A 116 20.01 13.54 -1.83
CA THR A 116 18.70 14.20 -1.86
C THR A 116 18.79 15.35 -2.85
N THR A 117 18.37 15.11 -4.08
CA THR A 117 18.25 16.15 -5.10
C THR A 117 17.07 17.03 -4.71
N VAL A 118 17.35 18.06 -3.91
CA VAL A 118 16.40 19.15 -3.64
C VAL A 118 16.17 19.85 -4.97
N LYS A 119 15.01 19.60 -5.60
CA LYS A 119 14.59 20.39 -6.76
C LYS A 119 14.19 21.79 -6.27
N PRO A 120 14.86 22.87 -6.71
CA PRO A 120 14.38 24.21 -6.43
C PRO A 120 13.02 24.42 -7.10
N GLY A 121 12.00 24.79 -6.32
CA GLY A 121 10.65 25.04 -6.80
C GLY A 121 9.80 25.67 -5.71
N ILE A 122 8.97 26.65 -6.10
CA ILE A 122 8.06 27.35 -5.19
C ILE A 122 6.76 26.53 -5.09
N VAL A 123 6.26 26.34 -3.86
CA VAL A 123 4.94 25.76 -3.60
C VAL A 123 3.96 26.91 -3.34
N VAL A 124 2.98 27.10 -4.23
CA VAL A 124 1.88 28.05 -4.02
C VAL A 124 0.69 27.29 -3.41
N ILE A 125 0.31 27.66 -2.19
CA ILE A 125 -0.87 27.11 -1.50
C ILE A 125 -2.00 28.15 -1.59
N ILE A 126 -3.04 27.87 -2.39
CA ILE A 126 -4.23 28.71 -2.48
C ILE A 126 -5.26 28.19 -1.45
N ARG A 127 -5.53 28.99 -0.42
CA ARG A 127 -6.63 28.73 0.52
C ARG A 127 -7.89 29.41 0.01
N ARG A 128 -8.97 28.64 -0.12
CA ARG A 128 -10.29 29.16 -0.50
C ARG A 128 -11.01 29.59 0.77
N GLU A 129 -11.08 30.89 1.03
CA GLU A 129 -11.93 31.40 2.11
C GLU A 129 -13.39 31.30 1.68
N HIS A 130 -14.22 30.71 2.53
CA HIS A 130 -15.66 30.57 2.31
C HIS A 130 -16.32 31.93 2.55
N LEU A 131 -16.76 32.60 1.48
CA LEU A 131 -17.55 33.81 1.59
C LEU A 131 -18.91 33.48 2.27
N PRO A 132 -19.34 34.24 3.29
CA PRO A 132 -20.62 34.01 3.94
C PRO A 132 -21.77 34.23 2.95
N GLN A 133 -22.63 33.22 2.85
CA GLN A 133 -23.82 33.25 2.02
C GLN A 133 -24.82 34.30 2.56
N PRO A 134 -25.22 35.31 1.77
CA PRO A 134 -26.17 36.31 2.25
C PRO A 134 -27.51 35.64 2.56
N ALA A 135 -28.05 35.92 3.75
CA ALA A 135 -29.35 35.43 4.17
C ALA A 135 -30.44 35.84 3.17
N ALA A 136 -31.30 34.89 2.80
CA ALA A 136 -32.42 35.15 1.91
C ALA A 136 -33.37 36.19 2.54
N PRO A 137 -33.92 37.15 1.76
CA PRO A 137 -34.89 38.09 2.29
C PRO A 137 -36.17 37.35 2.69
N GLU A 138 -36.57 37.55 3.94
CA GLU A 138 -37.80 37.04 4.54
C GLU A 138 -39.00 37.60 3.75
N GLY A 139 -39.69 36.74 2.99
CA GLY A 139 -40.89 37.13 2.23
C GLY A 139 -41.08 36.52 0.85
N ALA A 140 -40.15 35.67 0.37
CA ALA A 140 -40.36 34.96 -0.90
C ALA A 140 -41.47 33.89 -0.76
N LYS A 141 -42.69 34.25 -1.14
CA LYS A 141 -43.77 33.27 -1.38
C LYS A 141 -43.45 32.51 -2.67
N ILE A 142 -43.24 31.21 -2.55
CA ILE A 142 -43.23 30.31 -3.71
C ILE A 142 -44.69 30.12 -4.13
N VAL A 143 -45.07 30.71 -5.26
CA VAL A 143 -46.35 30.45 -5.91
C VAL A 143 -46.13 29.27 -6.86
N PHE A 144 -46.80 28.16 -6.59
CA PHE A 144 -46.93 27.07 -7.54
C PHE A 144 -48.13 27.40 -8.45
N CYS A 145 -47.89 27.63 -9.73
CA CYS A 145 -48.94 27.62 -10.76
C CYS A 145 -49.16 26.17 -11.18
N ASP A 146 -50.36 25.65 -10.96
CA ASP A 146 -50.79 24.37 -11.54
C ASP A 146 -51.09 24.56 -13.03
N PRO A 147 -50.85 23.54 -13.89
CA PRO A 147 -50.91 23.67 -15.34
C PRO A 147 -52.33 23.64 -15.95
N GLU A 148 -53.40 23.88 -15.19
CA GLU A 148 -54.78 23.80 -15.70
C GLU A 148 -55.47 25.15 -16.01
N ASP A 149 -54.78 26.29 -15.86
CA ASP A 149 -55.35 27.62 -16.11
C ASP A 149 -55.09 28.20 -17.53
N GLU A 150 -54.84 27.35 -18.53
CA GLU A 150 -54.82 27.76 -19.96
C GLU A 150 -55.89 27.02 -20.79
N ALA A 151 -57.16 27.25 -20.47
CA ALA A 151 -58.26 27.01 -21.41
C ALA A 151 -59.47 27.89 -21.05
N GLY A 152 -59.57 29.06 -21.69
CA GLY A 152 -60.71 29.97 -21.60
C GLY A 152 -60.52 31.25 -22.39
#